data_AF-A0A2V8PNT2-F1
#
_entry.id   AF-A0A2V8PNT2-F1
#
_cell.length_a   1.000
_cell.length_b   1.000
_cell.length_c   1.000
_cell.angle_alpha   90.00
_cell.angle_beta   90.00
_cell.angle_gamma   90.00
#
_symmetry.space_group_name_H-M   'P 1'
#
loop_
_entity.id
_entity.type
_entity.pdbx_description
1 polymer ?
#
loop_
_entity_poly.entity_id
_entity_poly.type
_entity_poly.pdbx_seq_one_letter_code
_entity_poly.pdbx_strand_id
1 'polypeptide(L)'
;MTKLKDKIKNALDESRMLILGAQILLGFQYRAVLEKQFEFLPLSSQYLQLVALVILLGAIALIMAPGAYHRIVYKGEDCQDLHEFTTTVMDIALLPFIAALGIDLYVMLGRFMGGSWAVFLAASVALLALLLWYGIELIGKRRHWDKDVRNKSEKGSENEMPKTALRDKVEHVLTEARVVLPGA
;
A
#
# COMPACT_ATOMS: atom_id res chain seq x y z
N MET A 1 -7.75 2.44 -23.60
CA MET A 1 -6.82 3.12 -22.68
C MET A 1 -7.64 3.59 -21.48
N THR A 2 -7.45 3.03 -20.29
CA THR A 2 -8.14 3.48 -19.06
C THR A 2 -7.79 4.94 -18.79
N LYS A 3 -8.78 5.78 -18.51
CA LYS A 3 -8.58 7.22 -18.29
C LYS A 3 -7.78 7.39 -16.99
N LEU A 4 -6.89 8.38 -16.94
CA LEU A 4 -6.06 8.69 -15.75
C LEU A 4 -6.90 8.75 -14.45
N LYS A 5 -8.11 9.29 -14.57
CA LYS A 5 -9.14 9.35 -13.53
C LYS A 5 -9.49 7.97 -12.93
N ASP A 6 -9.57 6.92 -13.75
CA ASP A 6 -9.87 5.56 -13.29
C ASP A 6 -8.69 4.98 -12.49
N LYS A 7 -7.46 5.27 -12.91
CA LYS A 7 -6.25 4.84 -12.19
C LYS A 7 -6.14 5.52 -10.82
N ILE A 8 -6.43 6.82 -10.76
CA ILE A 8 -6.37 7.59 -9.52
C ILE A 8 -7.48 7.14 -8.56
N LYS A 9 -8.69 6.88 -9.07
CA LYS A 9 -9.77 6.32 -8.26
C LYS A 9 -9.42 4.93 -7.71
N ASN A 10 -8.89 4.02 -8.55
CA ASN A 10 -8.46 2.71 -8.10
C ASN A 10 -7.35 2.80 -7.04
N ALA A 11 -6.34 3.64 -7.24
CA ALA A 11 -5.26 3.83 -6.26
C ALA A 11 -5.79 4.39 -4.93
N LEU A 12 -6.79 5.29 -4.98
CA LEU A 12 -7.41 5.84 -3.78
C LEU A 12 -8.27 4.80 -3.04
N ASP A 13 -8.99 3.95 -3.76
CA ASP A 13 -9.79 2.86 -3.17
C ASP A 13 -8.88 1.76 -2.58
N GLU A 14 -7.76 1.45 -3.23
CA GLU A 14 -6.73 0.54 -2.72
C GLU A 14 -6.06 1.10 -1.45
N SER A 15 -5.68 2.38 -1.46
CA SER A 15 -5.17 3.08 -0.27
C SER A 15 -6.18 3.06 0.88
N ARG A 16 -7.47 3.30 0.62
CA ARG A 16 -8.52 3.21 1.64
C ARG A 16 -8.64 1.81 2.24
N MET A 17 -8.62 0.77 1.41
CA MET A 17 -8.67 -0.61 1.89
C MET A 17 -7.47 -0.94 2.80
N LEU A 18 -6.26 -0.48 2.42
CA LEU A 18 -5.06 -0.64 3.23
C LEU A 18 -5.14 0.12 4.56
N ILE A 19 -5.66 1.36 4.55
CA ILE A 19 -5.86 2.15 5.77
C ILE A 19 -6.83 1.44 6.73
N LEU A 20 -7.94 0.89 6.22
CA LEU A 20 -8.88 0.13 7.07
C LEU A 20 -8.19 -1.07 7.74
N GLY A 21 -7.39 -1.83 7.00
CA GLY A 21 -6.63 -2.95 7.55
C GLY A 21 -5.62 -2.51 8.63
N ALA A 22 -4.88 -1.43 8.36
CA ALA A 22 -3.89 -0.90 9.29
C ALA A 22 -4.53 -0.31 10.56
N GLN A 23 -5.72 0.29 10.46
CA GLN A 23 -6.49 0.78 11.62
C GLN A 23 -6.86 -0.34 12.59
N ILE A 24 -7.24 -1.52 12.07
CA ILE A 24 -7.56 -2.69 12.90
C ILE A 24 -6.32 -3.13 13.70
N LEU A 25 -5.17 -3.24 13.05
CA LEU A 25 -3.91 -3.62 13.70
C LEU A 25 -3.47 -2.61 14.76
N LEU A 26 -3.59 -1.32 14.45
CA LEU A 26 -3.33 -0.25 15.40
C LEU A 26 -4.27 -0.33 16.61
N GLY A 27 -5.55 -0.67 16.40
CA GLY A 27 -6.50 -0.94 17.48
C GLY A 27 -6.06 -2.09 18.38
N PHE A 28 -5.53 -3.17 17.80
CA PHE A 28 -4.99 -4.29 18.58
C PHE A 28 -3.73 -3.90 19.37
N GLN A 29 -2.82 -3.11 18.80
CA GLN A 29 -1.66 -2.61 19.52
C GLN A 29 -2.04 -1.71 20.70
N TYR A 30 -2.93 -0.74 20.50
CA TYR A 30 -3.42 0.10 21.60
C TYR A 30 -4.06 -0.74 22.70
N ARG A 31 -4.91 -1.71 22.32
CA ARG A 31 -5.50 -2.63 23.29
C ARG A 31 -4.44 -3.42 24.05
N ALA A 32 -3.41 -3.92 23.37
CA ALA A 32 -2.37 -4.72 24.00
C ALA A 32 -1.54 -3.90 25.02
N VAL A 33 -1.29 -2.61 24.74
CA VAL A 33 -0.59 -1.70 25.67
C VAL A 33 -1.47 -1.29 26.85
N LEU A 34 -2.80 -1.23 26.67
CA LEU A 34 -3.75 -0.84 27.71
C LEU A 34 -4.28 -2.02 28.55
N GLU A 35 -4.00 -3.26 28.17
CA GLU A 35 -4.39 -4.42 28.97
C GLU A 35 -3.53 -4.58 30.22
N LYS A 36 -4.15 -5.03 31.33
CA LYS A 36 -3.45 -5.25 32.61
C LYS A 36 -2.25 -6.18 32.48
N GLN A 37 -2.31 -7.12 31.53
CA GLN A 37 -1.25 -8.07 31.24
C GLN A 37 0.03 -7.40 30.74
N PHE A 38 -0.04 -6.16 30.24
CA PHE A 38 1.10 -5.34 29.80
C PHE A 38 2.09 -5.08 30.94
N GLU A 39 1.59 -4.75 32.13
CA GLU A 39 2.42 -4.46 33.32
C GLU A 39 3.25 -5.66 33.79
N PHE A 40 2.79 -6.88 33.45
CA PHE A 40 3.50 -8.13 33.77
C PHE A 40 4.54 -8.53 32.72
N LEU A 41 4.64 -7.81 31.59
CA LEU A 41 5.73 -8.04 30.64
C LEU A 41 7.06 -7.50 31.20
N PRO A 42 8.20 -8.13 30.83
CA PRO A 42 9.51 -7.53 31.07
C PRO A 42 9.56 -6.11 30.51
N LEU A 43 10.23 -5.20 31.23
CA LEU A 43 10.42 -3.80 30.82
C LEU A 43 10.93 -3.67 29.38
N SER A 44 11.87 -4.52 28.96
CA SER A 44 12.36 -4.53 27.58
C SER A 44 11.23 -4.78 26.56
N SER A 45 10.37 -5.76 26.82
CA SER A 45 9.22 -6.07 25.94
C SER A 45 8.19 -4.96 25.91
N GLN A 46 7.95 -4.28 27.03
CA GLN A 46 7.05 -3.11 27.08
C GLN A 46 7.56 -1.97 26.19
N TYR A 47 8.85 -1.63 26.29
CA TYR A 47 9.45 -0.62 25.43
C TYR A 47 9.41 -1.02 23.96
N LEU A 48 9.72 -2.29 23.62
CA LEU A 48 9.61 -2.76 22.24
C LEU A 48 8.18 -2.60 21.70
N GLN A 49 7.17 -2.93 22.49
CA GLN A 49 5.78 -2.81 22.07
C GLN A 49 5.34 -1.36 21.88
N LEU A 50 5.82 -0.44 22.73
CA LEU A 50 5.61 1.01 22.53
C LEU A 50 6.32 1.53 21.26
N VAL A 51 7.54 1.06 21.00
CA VAL A 51 8.28 1.39 19.79
C VAL A 51 7.56 0.87 18.55
N ALA A 52 7.07 -0.37 18.58
CA ALA A 52 6.26 -0.96 17.50
C ALA A 52 5.00 -0.14 17.22
N LEU A 53 4.35 0.37 18.27
CA LEU A 53 3.18 1.25 18.16
C LEU A 53 3.51 2.57 17.46
N VAL A 54 4.61 3.22 17.84
CA VAL A 54 5.05 4.46 17.19
C VAL A 54 5.45 4.22 15.73
N ILE A 55 6.13 3.11 15.44
CA ILE A 55 6.49 2.72 14.07
C ILE A 55 5.22 2.49 13.23
N LEU A 56 4.22 1.77 13.76
CA LEU A 56 2.98 1.50 13.04
C LEU A 56 2.19 2.79 12.78
N LEU A 57 2.15 3.71 13.75
CA LEU A 57 1.57 5.05 13.57
C LEU A 57 2.25 5.80 12.43
N GLY A 58 3.59 5.77 12.38
CA GLY A 58 4.37 6.35 11.29
C GLY A 58 4.05 5.73 9.93
N ALA A 59 3.93 4.40 9.87
CA ALA A 59 3.53 3.67 8.66
C ALA A 59 2.15 4.13 8.15
N ILE A 60 1.17 4.21 9.05
CA ILE A 60 -0.20 4.65 8.72
C ILE A 60 -0.21 6.10 8.25
N ALA A 61 0.54 6.99 8.91
CA ALA A 61 0.68 8.38 8.49
C ALA A 61 1.26 8.48 7.07
N LEU A 62 2.24 7.64 6.75
CA LEU A 62 2.87 7.59 5.43
C LEU A 62 1.90 7.05 4.36
N ILE A 63 1.11 6.01 4.66
CA ILE A 63 0.05 5.50 3.77
C ILE A 63 -1.02 6.57 3.50
N MET A 64 -1.34 7.42 4.48
CA MET A 64 -2.31 8.51 4.32
C MET A 64 -1.75 9.73 3.57
N ALA A 65 -0.43 9.88 3.49
CA ALA A 65 0.24 11.03 2.90
C ALA A 65 -0.19 11.36 1.45
N PRO A 66 -0.26 10.43 0.48
CA PRO A 66 -0.64 10.77 -0.89
C PRO A 66 -2.06 11.32 -1.00
N GLY A 67 -3.01 10.76 -0.23
CA GLY A 67 -4.39 11.25 -0.19
C GLY A 67 -4.49 12.65 0.44
N ALA A 68 -3.74 12.90 1.52
CA ALA A 68 -3.67 14.21 2.15
C ALA A 68 -2.98 15.25 1.25
N TYR A 69 -1.86 14.88 0.62
CA TYR A 69 -1.10 15.73 -0.28
C TYR A 69 -1.92 16.14 -1.51
N HIS A 70 -2.62 15.19 -2.14
CA HIS A 70 -3.54 15.47 -3.24
C HIS A 70 -4.66 16.44 -2.84
N ARG A 71 -5.23 16.27 -1.63
CA ARG A 71 -6.31 17.13 -1.14
C ARG A 71 -5.83 18.55 -0.77
N ILE A 72 -4.67 18.67 -0.15
CA ILE A 72 -4.15 19.94 0.40
C ILE A 72 -3.49 20.79 -0.68
N VAL A 73 -2.63 20.20 -1.51
CA VAL A 73 -1.82 20.94 -2.48
C VAL A 73 -2.56 21.16 -3.79
N TYR A 74 -3.21 20.11 -4.31
CA TYR A 74 -3.83 20.16 -5.63
C TYR A 74 -5.33 20.46 -5.60
N LYS A 75 -5.93 20.62 -4.41
CA LYS A 75 -7.39 20.80 -4.24
C LYS A 75 -8.23 19.73 -4.99
N GLY A 76 -7.65 18.58 -5.33
CA GLY A 76 -8.28 17.52 -6.10
C GLY A 76 -8.06 17.54 -7.62
N GLU A 77 -7.12 18.32 -8.16
CA GLU A 77 -6.75 18.27 -9.58
C GLU A 77 -5.70 17.16 -9.88
N ASP A 78 -6.00 16.32 -10.87
CA ASP A 78 -5.16 15.16 -11.26
C ASP A 78 -3.84 15.62 -11.91
N CYS A 79 -2.69 15.35 -11.28
CA CYS A 79 -1.36 15.55 -11.86
C CYS A 79 -0.57 14.24 -11.95
N GLN A 80 0.22 14.11 -13.03
CA GLN A 80 1.02 12.92 -13.36
C GLN A 80 2.09 12.62 -12.29
N ASP A 81 2.59 13.65 -11.60
CA ASP A 81 3.58 13.56 -10.51
C ASP A 81 3.05 12.85 -9.25
N LEU A 82 1.72 12.80 -9.06
CA LEU A 82 1.12 12.14 -7.90
C LEU A 82 1.33 10.63 -7.96
N HIS A 83 1.44 10.04 -9.15
CA HIS A 83 1.58 8.59 -9.31
C HIS A 83 2.94 8.11 -8.78
N GLU A 84 4.03 8.75 -9.20
CA GLU A 84 5.40 8.36 -8.81
C GLU A 84 5.66 8.65 -7.32
N PHE A 85 5.12 9.75 -6.80
CA PHE A 85 5.14 10.06 -5.37
C PHE A 85 4.37 9.00 -4.56
N THR A 86 3.15 8.65 -4.99
CA THR A 86 2.31 7.66 -4.29
C THR A 86 2.95 6.29 -4.26
N THR A 87 3.50 5.83 -5.38
CA THR A 87 4.21 4.54 -5.45
C THR A 87 5.43 4.55 -4.52
N THR A 88 6.28 5.57 -4.57
CA THR A 88 7.47 5.66 -3.70
C THR A 88 7.10 5.69 -2.22
N VAL A 89 6.06 6.45 -1.87
CA VAL A 89 5.59 6.57 -0.49
C VAL A 89 4.98 5.26 0.01
N MET A 90 4.20 4.56 -0.81
CA MET A 90 3.65 3.24 -0.46
C MET A 90 4.76 2.18 -0.30
N ASP A 91 5.75 2.18 -1.19
CA ASP A 91 6.90 1.27 -1.12
C ASP A 91 7.69 1.50 0.18
N ILE A 92 7.87 2.75 0.60
CA ILE A 92 8.58 3.07 1.86
C ILE A 92 7.71 2.74 3.08
N ALA A 93 6.39 2.91 3.01
CA ALA A 93 5.47 2.68 4.13
C ALA A 93 5.31 1.21 4.53
N LEU A 94 5.59 0.28 3.61
CA LEU A 94 5.57 -1.15 3.91
C LEU A 94 6.73 -1.57 4.84
N LEU A 95 7.90 -0.92 4.79
CA LEU A 95 9.03 -1.22 5.67
C LEU A 95 8.73 -1.05 7.17
N PRO A 96 8.27 0.13 7.65
CA PRO A 96 7.92 0.29 9.05
C PRO A 96 6.78 -0.64 9.46
N PHE A 97 5.88 -0.98 8.54
CA PHE A 97 4.80 -1.94 8.80
C PHE A 97 5.35 -3.36 9.10
N ILE A 98 6.29 -3.87 8.30
CA ILE A 98 6.97 -5.14 8.57
C ILE A 98 7.70 -5.08 9.91
N ALA A 99 8.41 -3.97 10.17
CA ALA A 99 9.17 -3.81 11.41
C ALA A 99 8.27 -3.87 12.64
N ALA A 100 7.13 -3.15 12.62
CA ALA A 100 6.15 -3.18 13.71
C ALA A 100 5.60 -4.60 13.94
N LEU A 101 5.19 -5.30 12.88
CA LEU A 101 4.69 -6.68 12.97
C LEU A 101 5.75 -7.67 13.49
N GLY A 102 7.00 -7.52 13.06
CA GLY A 102 8.11 -8.33 13.53
C GLY A 102 8.38 -8.14 15.03
N ILE A 103 8.32 -6.90 15.51
CA ILE A 103 8.47 -6.60 16.93
C ILE A 103 7.30 -7.17 17.73
N ASP A 104 6.06 -7.00 17.27
CA ASP A 104 4.87 -7.53 17.94
C ASP A 104 4.96 -9.06 18.07
N LEU A 105 5.37 -9.75 17.00
CA LEU A 105 5.52 -11.20 17.00
C LEU A 105 6.66 -11.65 17.92
N TYR A 106 7.78 -10.92 17.96
CA TYR A 106 8.87 -11.19 18.90
C TYR A 106 8.41 -11.07 20.36
N VAL A 107 7.70 -9.99 20.70
CA VAL A 107 7.19 -9.77 22.07
C VAL A 107 6.19 -10.85 22.45
N MET A 108 5.29 -11.21 21.54
CA MET A 108 4.31 -12.28 21.74
C MET A 108 5.01 -13.63 21.96
N LEU A 109 5.89 -14.05 21.06
CA LEU A 109 6.56 -15.35 21.13
C LEU A 109 7.53 -15.44 22.30
N GLY A 110 8.20 -14.33 22.65
CA GLY A 110 9.11 -14.27 23.79
C GLY A 110 8.41 -14.60 25.11
N ARG A 111 7.11 -14.28 25.21
CA ARG A 111 6.27 -14.62 26.36
C ARG A 111 5.94 -16.12 26.46
N PHE A 112 5.85 -16.84 25.34
CA PHE A 112 5.38 -18.23 25.31
C PHE A 112 6.50 -19.28 25.11
N MET A 113 7.51 -18.99 24.29
CA MET A 113 8.46 -19.98 23.77
C MET A 113 9.94 -19.65 24.06
N GLY A 114 10.22 -18.56 24.78
CA GLY A 114 11.58 -18.10 25.11
C GLY A 114 12.23 -17.25 24.00
N GLY A 115 13.35 -16.58 24.33
CA GLY A 115 13.96 -15.54 23.50
C GLY A 115 14.50 -16.03 22.15
N SER A 116 15.21 -17.16 22.10
CA SER A 116 15.86 -17.63 20.87
C SER A 116 14.87 -18.04 19.78
N TRP A 117 13.82 -18.78 20.15
CA TRP A 117 12.75 -19.17 19.22
C TRP A 117 11.93 -17.96 18.76
N ALA A 118 11.70 -17.00 19.65
CA ALA A 118 11.01 -15.76 19.32
C ALA A 118 11.76 -14.96 18.24
N VAL A 119 13.08 -14.79 18.39
CA VAL A 119 13.90 -14.09 17.37
C VAL A 119 13.84 -14.81 16.04
N PHE A 120 14.04 -16.13 16.02
CA PHE A 120 14.08 -16.90 14.78
C PHE A 120 12.74 -16.82 14.02
N LEU A 121 11.62 -17.04 14.70
CA LEU A 121 10.30 -17.01 14.08
C LEU A 121 9.89 -15.60 13.67
N ALA A 122 10.14 -14.58 14.51
CA ALA A 122 9.87 -13.19 14.16
C ALA A 122 10.67 -12.75 12.93
N ALA A 123 11.96 -13.09 12.89
CA ALA A 123 12.82 -12.79 11.75
C ALA A 123 12.37 -13.56 10.50
N SER A 124 11.99 -14.83 10.62
CA SER A 124 11.49 -15.64 9.51
C SER A 124 10.21 -15.05 8.92
N VAL A 125 9.24 -14.65 9.77
CA VAL A 125 7.99 -14.04 9.29
C VAL A 125 8.24 -12.66 8.67
N ALA A 126 9.08 -11.84 9.28
CA ALA A 126 9.47 -10.54 8.71
C ALA A 126 10.19 -10.71 7.35
N LEU A 127 11.08 -11.70 7.23
CA LEU A 127 11.76 -12.02 5.99
C LEU A 127 10.78 -12.53 4.93
N LEU A 128 9.83 -13.39 5.29
CA LEU A 128 8.78 -13.85 4.38
C LEU A 128 7.90 -12.69 3.92
N ALA A 129 7.52 -11.77 4.81
CA ALA A 129 6.79 -10.56 4.45
C ALA A 129 7.60 -9.68 3.49
N LEU A 130 8.89 -9.46 3.75
CA LEU A 130 9.79 -8.74 2.84
C LEU A 130 9.85 -9.40 1.46
N LEU A 131 10.01 -10.73 1.42
CA LEU A 131 10.09 -11.49 0.17
C LEU A 131 8.77 -11.48 -0.61
N LEU A 132 7.63 -11.56 0.08
CA LEU A 132 6.33 -11.55 -0.57
C LEU A 132 5.99 -10.14 -1.08
N TRP A 133 6.21 -9.09 -0.30
CA TRP A 133 5.87 -7.72 -0.69
C TRP A 133 6.86 -7.17 -1.72
N TYR A 134 8.16 -7.20 -1.43
CA TYR A 134 9.17 -6.64 -2.34
C TYR A 134 9.70 -7.63 -3.37
N GLY A 135 9.73 -8.93 -3.06
CA GLY A 135 10.23 -9.93 -4.02
C GLY A 135 9.31 -10.08 -5.23
N ILE A 136 7.99 -10.05 -5.02
CA ILE A 136 7.01 -10.05 -6.13
C ILE A 136 7.14 -8.76 -6.95
N GLU A 137 7.32 -7.62 -6.29
CA GLU A 137 7.49 -6.32 -6.95
C GLU A 137 8.79 -6.28 -7.79
N LEU A 138 9.91 -6.82 -7.29
CA LEU A 138 11.17 -6.92 -8.04
C LEU A 138 11.03 -7.81 -9.29
N ILE A 139 10.30 -8.92 -9.19
CA ILE A 139 10.02 -9.81 -10.32
C ILE A 139 9.08 -9.11 -11.32
N GLY A 140 8.10 -8.35 -10.84
CA GLY A 140 7.19 -7.53 -11.64
C GLY A 140 7.89 -6.39 -12.38
N LYS A 141 8.75 -5.62 -11.72
CA LYS A 141 9.54 -4.51 -12.31
C LYS A 141 10.41 -5.00 -13.47
N ARG A 142 11.05 -6.18 -13.34
CA ARG A 142 11.83 -6.79 -14.45
C ARG A 142 10.95 -7.09 -15.68
N ARG A 143 9.71 -7.56 -15.46
CA ARG A 143 8.78 -7.90 -16.54
C ARG A 143 8.12 -6.67 -17.18
N HIS A 144 7.90 -5.60 -16.43
CA HIS A 144 7.37 -4.34 -16.95
C HIS A 144 8.43 -3.54 -17.72
N TRP A 145 9.68 -3.52 -17.26
CA TRP A 145 10.80 -2.92 -17.99
C TRP A 145 11.02 -3.60 -19.35
N ASP A 146 10.96 -4.93 -19.40
CA ASP A 146 11.12 -5.69 -20.65
C ASP A 146 9.97 -5.41 -21.65
N LYS A 147 8.74 -5.21 -21.16
CA LYS A 147 7.59 -4.81 -21.99
C LYS A 147 7.67 -3.35 -22.45
N ASP A 148 8.11 -2.42 -21.61
CA ASP A 148 8.24 -1.01 -22.00
C ASP A 148 9.41 -0.80 -22.97
N VAL A 149 10.54 -1.48 -22.79
CA VAL A 149 11.65 -1.44 -23.76
C VAL A 149 11.22 -2.03 -25.10
N ARG A 150 10.46 -3.13 -25.11
CA ARG A 150 9.93 -3.74 -26.34
C ARG A 150 8.88 -2.86 -27.03
N ASN A 151 7.95 -2.28 -26.29
CA ASN A 151 6.90 -1.40 -26.81
C ASN A 151 7.45 -0.03 -27.26
N LYS A 152 8.52 0.47 -26.62
CA LYS A 152 9.25 1.67 -27.05
C LYS A 152 10.11 1.41 -28.29
N SER A 153 10.59 0.17 -28.47
CA SER A 153 11.26 -0.27 -29.70
C SER A 153 10.28 -0.49 -30.87
N GLU A 154 9.03 -0.91 -30.60
CA GLU A 154 7.97 -1.00 -31.63
C GLU A 154 7.39 0.38 -32.00
N LYS A 155 7.19 1.28 -31.02
CA LYS A 155 6.70 2.65 -31.26
C LYS A 155 7.74 3.61 -31.84
N GLY A 156 9.01 3.21 -31.92
CA GLY A 156 10.06 3.99 -32.56
C GLY A 156 9.94 4.12 -34.08
N SER A 157 9.00 3.39 -34.72
CA SER A 157 8.86 3.37 -36.18
C SER A 157 7.52 3.88 -36.73
N GLU A 158 6.56 4.28 -35.88
CA GLU A 158 5.22 4.67 -36.35
C GLU A 158 4.79 6.00 -35.71
N ASN A 159 5.36 7.08 -36.22
CA ASN A 159 4.92 8.44 -35.93
C ASN A 159 3.77 8.80 -36.88
N GLU A 160 2.55 8.37 -36.57
CA GLU A 160 1.32 8.96 -37.10
C GLU A 160 0.29 9.12 -35.98
N MET A 161 -0.12 10.37 -35.71
CA MET A 161 -1.25 10.67 -34.83
C MET A 161 -2.56 10.22 -35.53
N PRO A 162 -3.40 9.34 -34.94
CA PRO A 162 -4.74 9.14 -35.49
C PRO A 162 -5.73 10.09 -34.80
N LYS A 163 -6.33 10.94 -35.64
CA LYS A 163 -7.52 11.74 -35.37
C LYS A 163 -8.67 10.89 -34.83
N THR A 164 -9.27 11.37 -33.73
CA THR A 164 -10.72 11.39 -33.49
C THR A 164 -11.52 10.10 -33.71
N ALA A 165 -11.87 9.40 -32.63
CA ALA A 165 -13.04 8.52 -32.59
C ALA A 165 -14.09 9.12 -31.64
N LEU A 166 -14.78 10.18 -32.10
CA LEU A 166 -15.95 10.75 -31.42
C LEU A 166 -17.04 9.68 -31.20
N ARG A 167 -17.08 8.67 -32.08
CA ARG A 167 -17.97 7.50 -32.00
C ARG A 167 -17.78 6.68 -30.72
N ASP A 168 -16.54 6.47 -30.29
CA ASP A 168 -16.25 5.67 -29.09
C ASP A 168 -16.74 6.37 -27.82
N LYS A 169 -16.72 7.71 -27.80
CA LYS A 169 -17.31 8.50 -26.71
C LYS A 169 -18.84 8.39 -26.67
N VAL A 170 -19.51 8.30 -27.82
CA VAL A 170 -20.97 8.17 -27.88
C VAL A 170 -21.40 6.79 -27.37
N GLU A 171 -20.73 5.71 -27.80
CA GLU A 171 -21.03 4.37 -27.27
C GLU A 171 -20.73 4.26 -25.76
N HIS A 172 -19.66 4.89 -25.30
CA HIS A 172 -19.30 4.90 -23.88
C HIS A 172 -20.32 5.65 -23.01
N VAL A 173 -20.84 6.79 -23.47
CA VAL A 173 -21.90 7.53 -22.76
C VAL A 173 -23.23 6.77 -22.81
N LEU A 174 -23.56 6.12 -23.93
CA LEU A 174 -24.75 5.28 -24.03
C LEU A 174 -24.66 4.05 -23.11
N THR A 175 -23.46 3.51 -22.92
CA THR A 175 -23.21 2.39 -22.00
C THR A 175 -23.30 2.82 -20.54
N GLU A 176 -22.73 3.98 -20.17
CA GLU A 176 -22.88 4.52 -18.80
C GLU A 176 -24.32 4.91 -18.48
N ALA A 177 -25.07 5.47 -19.44
CA ALA A 177 -26.49 5.79 -19.24
C ALA A 177 -27.33 4.52 -18.99
N ARG A 178 -26.99 3.40 -19.64
CA ARG A 178 -27.68 2.11 -19.46
C ARG A 178 -27.39 1.46 -18.10
N VAL A 179 -26.22 1.72 -17.52
CA VAL A 179 -25.86 1.23 -16.17
C VAL A 179 -26.59 2.02 -15.08
N VAL A 180 -26.93 3.29 -15.33
CA VAL A 180 -27.65 4.15 -14.37
C VAL A 180 -29.17 3.96 -14.41
N LEU A 181 -29.73 3.48 -15.52
CA LEU A 181 -31.15 3.13 -15.65
C LEU A 181 -31.34 1.62 -15.95
N PRO A 182 -31.26 0.75 -14.93
CA PRO A 182 -31.65 -0.63 -15.10
C PRO A 182 -33.19 -0.71 -15.12
N GLY A 183 -33.79 -0.63 -16.31
CA GLY A 183 -35.21 -0.93 -16.49
C GLY A 183 -35.94 -0.02 -17.48
N ALA A 184 -35.91 -0.42 -18.75
CA ALA A 184 -37.06 -0.47 -19.64
C ALA A 184 -36.90 -1.69 -20.54
#